data_AF-A0A2M9XQ13-F1
#
_entry.id   AF-A0A2M9XQ13-F1
#
_cell.length_a   1.000
_cell.length_b   1.000
_cell.length_c   1.000
_cell.angle_alpha   90.00
_cell.angle_beta   90.00
_cell.angle_gamma   90.00
#
_symmetry.space_group_name_H-M   'P 1'
#
loop_
_entity.id
_entity.type
_entity.pdbx_description
1 polymer ?
#
loop_
_entity_poly.entity_id
_entity_poly.type
_entity_poly.pdbx_seq_one_letter_code
_entity_poly.pdbx_strand_id
1 'polypeptide(L)' 'MNYIKQLLYPAYVLWLTGYLTYNNFYGGGSSNVDEIENVPKTVRENPGVYRAHYTNFMRYSGGK' A
#
# COMPACT_ATOMS: atom_id res chain seq x y z
N MET A 1 26.59 24.30 -21.17
CA MET A 1 25.33 23.51 -21.16
C MET A 1 25.49 22.04 -20.71
N ASN A 2 26.72 21.51 -20.51
CA ASN A 2 26.93 20.11 -20.09
C ASN A 2 26.80 19.86 -18.57
N TYR A 3 27.12 20.85 -17.74
CA TYR A 3 27.11 20.68 -16.27
C TYR A 3 25.72 20.44 -15.68
N ILE A 4 24.67 20.99 -16.30
CA ILE A 4 23.28 20.79 -15.86
C ILE A 4 22.88 19.32 -15.98
N LYS A 5 23.26 18.66 -17.08
CA LYS A 5 23.00 17.22 -17.27
C LYS A 5 23.77 16.37 -16.26
N GLN A 6 25.00 16.75 -15.94
CA GLN A 6 25.84 16.05 -14.95
C GLN A 6 25.29 16.15 -13.54
N LEU A 7 24.58 17.23 -13.18
CA LEU A 7 23.93 17.38 -11.88
C LEU A 7 22.52 16.79 -11.82
N LEU A 8 21.80 16.74 -12.94
CA LEU A 8 20.46 16.17 -13.01
C LEU A 8 20.45 14.66 -12.72
N TYR A 9 21.41 13.91 -13.24
CA TYR A 9 21.50 12.46 -13.01
C TYR A 9 21.64 12.07 -11.53
N PRO A 10 22.64 12.59 -10.78
CA PRO A 10 22.76 12.26 -9.36
C PRO A 10 21.58 12.80 -8.54
N ALA A 11 21.04 13.98 -8.87
CA ALA A 11 19.84 14.50 -8.22
C ALA A 11 18.63 13.57 -8.42
N TYR A 12 18.43 13.07 -9.64
CA TYR A 12 17.39 12.11 -9.97
C TYR A 12 17.55 10.79 -9.19
N VAL A 13 18.77 10.25 -9.12
CA VAL A 13 19.05 9.01 -8.39
C VAL A 13 18.78 9.19 -6.89
N LEU A 14 19.22 10.30 -6.30
CA LEU A 14 18.96 10.62 -4.89
C LEU A 14 17.47 10.78 -4.61
N TRP A 15 16.75 11.47 -5.50
CA TRP A 15 15.32 11.64 -5.38
C TRP A 15 14.58 10.30 -5.45
N LEU A 16 14.91 9.46 -6.44
CA LEU A 16 14.26 8.17 -6.63
C LEU A 16 14.53 7.21 -5.45
N THR A 17 15.79 7.11 -5.02
CA THR A 17 16.15 6.26 -3.88
C THR A 17 15.55 6.78 -2.58
N GLY A 18 15.60 8.09 -2.32
CA GLY A 18 14.96 8.70 -1.15
C GLY A 18 13.46 8.46 -1.12
N TYR A 19 12.78 8.62 -2.26
CA TYR A 19 11.35 8.33 -2.38
C TYR A 19 11.07 6.85 -2.09
N LEU A 20 11.79 5.91 -2.69
CA LEU A 20 11.58 4.48 -2.46
C LEU A 20 11.85 4.08 -1.00
N THR A 21 12.90 4.62 -0.38
CA THR A 21 13.18 4.42 1.05
C THR A 21 12.03 4.94 1.92
N TYR A 22 11.55 6.16 1.66
CA TYR A 22 10.43 6.73 2.41
C TYR A 22 9.17 5.85 2.32
N ASN A 23 8.79 5.42 1.11
CA ASN A 23 7.63 4.55 0.92
C ASN A 23 7.81 3.16 1.56
N ASN A 24 9.04 2.65 1.64
CA ASN A 24 9.32 1.39 2.32
C ASN A 24 9.05 1.48 3.84
N PHE A 25 9.46 2.59 4.46
CA PHE A 25 9.29 2.79 5.91
C PHE A 25 7.88 3.23 6.31
N TYR A 26 7.27 4.12 5.53
CA TYR A 26 6.00 4.77 5.90
C TYR A 26 4.80 4.25 5.12
N GLY A 27 5.01 3.31 4.21
CA GLY A 27 4.02 2.92 3.22
C GLY A 27 3.99 3.90 2.06
N GLY A 28 3.65 3.38 0.88
CA GLY A 28 3.48 4.13 -0.35
C GLY A 28 2.21 3.71 -1.05
N GLY A 29 1.47 4.68 -1.56
CA GLY A 29 0.16 4.46 -2.19
C GLY A 29 -0.69 5.71 -2.10
N SER A 30 -1.68 5.82 -2.99
CA SER A 30 -2.68 6.86 -2.89
C SER A 30 -3.96 6.19 -2.42
N SER A 31 -4.54 6.67 -1.31
CA SER A 31 -5.84 6.19 -0.83
C SER A 31 -6.88 6.22 -1.95
N ASN A 32 -6.86 7.24 -2.81
CA ASN A 32 -7.79 7.37 -3.93
C ASN A 32 -7.67 6.24 -4.98
N VAL A 33 -6.55 5.53 -5.04
CA VAL A 33 -6.30 4.45 -6.01
C VAL A 33 -6.45 3.08 -5.35
N ASP A 34 -5.96 2.94 -4.12
CA ASP A 34 -5.92 1.67 -3.40
C ASP A 34 -7.20 1.41 -2.57
N GLU A 35 -7.99 2.44 -2.28
CA GLU A 35 -9.22 2.32 -1.51
C GLU A 35 -10.40 1.92 -2.39
N ILE A 36 -11.03 0.79 -2.05
CA ILE A 36 -12.27 0.34 -2.65
C ILE A 36 -13.42 0.87 -1.80
N GLU A 37 -14.03 1.98 -2.23
CA GLU A 37 -15.15 2.63 -1.52
C GLU A 37 -16.51 1.95 -1.76
N ASN A 38 -16.68 1.29 -2.91
CA ASN A 38 -17.95 0.69 -3.34
C ASN A 38 -18.21 -0.72 -2.79
N VAL A 39 -17.51 -1.09 -1.72
CA VAL A 39 -17.68 -2.38 -1.05
C VAL A 39 -18.10 -2.11 0.39
N PRO A 40 -19.12 -2.80 0.92
CA PRO A 40 -19.56 -2.60 2.30
C PRO A 40 -18.39 -2.68 3.28
N LYS A 41 -18.34 -1.74 4.24
CA LYS A 41 -17.28 -1.66 5.27
C LYS A 41 -17.03 -3.01 5.95
N THR A 42 -18.09 -3.79 6.17
CA THR A 42 -18.03 -5.14 6.76
C THR A 42 -17.20 -6.13 5.94
N VAL A 43 -17.20 -6.01 4.60
CA VAL A 43 -16.40 -6.83 3.68
C VAL A 43 -14.96 -6.34 3.64
N ARG A 44 -14.75 -5.02 3.62
CA ARG A 44 -13.42 -4.40 3.54
C ARG A 44 -12.58 -4.65 4.80
N GLU A 45 -13.18 -4.53 5.97
CA GLU A 45 -12.48 -4.66 7.26
C GLU A 45 -12.43 -6.11 7.76
N ASN A 46 -13.14 -7.03 7.10
CA ASN A 46 -13.13 -8.44 7.47
C ASN A 46 -13.08 -9.37 6.25
N PRO A 47 -12.01 -9.30 5.44
CA PRO A 47 -11.87 -10.14 4.25
C PRO A 47 -11.87 -11.64 4.57
N GLY A 48 -11.52 -12.01 5.81
CA GLY A 48 -11.54 -13.39 6.30
C GLY A 48 -12.93 -13.99 6.48
N VAL A 49 -13.99 -13.17 6.67
CA VAL A 49 -15.37 -13.66 6.86
C VAL A 49 -16.06 -13.99 5.54
N TYR A 50 -15.68 -13.35 4.44
CA TYR A 50 -16.25 -13.60 3.11
C TYR A 50 -15.44 -14.59 2.27
N ARG A 51 -14.29 -15.04 2.77
CA ARG A 51 -13.52 -16.10 2.12
C ARG A 51 -14.30 -17.40 2.27
N ALA A 52 -14.59 -18.07 1.16
CA ALA A 52 -15.25 -19.37 1.19
C ALA A 52 -14.44 -20.35 2.07
N HIS A 53 -15.06 -20.82 3.14
CA HIS A 53 -14.44 -21.74 4.10
C HIS A 53 -14.34 -23.14 3.48
N TYR A 54 -13.29 -23.40 2.71
CA TYR A 54 -13.00 -24.75 2.21
C TYR A 54 -12.12 -25.58 3.17
N THR A 55 -11.72 -25.01 4.30
CA THR A 55 -10.96 -25.71 5.34
C THR A 55 -11.24 -25.10 6.71
N ASN A 56 -11.21 -25.95 7.75
CA ASN A 56 -11.58 -25.66 9.13
C ASN A 56 -10.81 -24.46 9.70
N PHE A 57 -11.35 -23.26 9.58
CA PHE A 57 -10.82 -22.06 10.20
C PHE A 57 -11.65 -21.73 11.45
N MET A 58 -11.00 -21.65 12.61
CA MET A 58 -11.65 -21.30 13.87
C MET A 58 -12.18 -19.86 13.80
N ARG A 59 -13.48 -19.69 14.00
CA ARG A 59 -14.13 -18.38 14.06
C ARG A 59 -13.59 -17.60 15.25
N TYR A 60 -13.09 -16.38 15.02
CA TYR A 60 -12.98 -15.43 16.13
C TYR A 60 -14.41 -14.99 16.51
N SER A 61 -14.77 -15.24 17.76
CA SER A 61 -16.09 -14.96 18.38
C SER A 61 -15.98 -13.88 19.46
N GLY A 62 -15.16 -12.85 19.25
CA GLY A 62 -15.11 -11.69 20.14
C GLY A 62 -16.19 -10.68 19.75
N GLY A 63 -17.11 -10.38 20.67
CA GLY A 63 -18.21 -9.46 20.46
C GLY A 63 -17.88 -8.00 20.76
N LYS A 64 -18.54 -7.12 20.00
CA LYS A 64 -18.61 -5.64 20.01
C LYS A 64 -17.31 -4.86 20.17
#